data_AF-A0A951X6T4-F1
#
_entry.id   AF-A0A951X6T4-F1
#
_cell.length_a   1.000
_cell.length_b   1.000
_cell.length_c   1.000
_cell.angle_alpha   90.00
_cell.angle_beta   90.00
_cell.angle_gamma   90.00
#
_symmetry.space_group_name_H-M   'P 1'
#
loop_
_entity.id
_entity.type
_entity.pdbx_description
1 polymer ?
#
loop_
_entity_poly.entity_id
_entity_poly.type
_entity_poly.pdbx_seq_one_letter_code
_entity_poly.pdbx_strand_id
1 'polypeptide(L)'
;MAQRAQIVLLAAAGLQNKEIAEQLGVGRVQVARWRERFLELGVAGIERDLPRGAPPVKVDVAKLVELTTQTAPQAATHWSTRKMGEVLGVSASTVMRHWQAHGLKPHIVRGFKVSRDPQFAQKLEDIVGLYMSPPEHALVLCCDEKSQVQALDRTQPGLPLKKGRAQTMTHDYKRHGTTTLFAALNVLDGQIIGQCQQRHTHTEWLKFLRKIDRETPKDKT
;
A
#
# COMPACT_ATOMS: atom_id res chain seq x y z
N MET A 1 -13.74 -30.85 15.56
CA MET A 1 -14.68 -30.67 16.69
C MET A 1 -15.56 -31.90 16.90
N ALA A 2 -16.31 -32.36 15.89
CA ALA A 2 -17.24 -33.50 16.00
C ALA A 2 -16.66 -34.76 16.68
N GLN A 3 -15.49 -35.25 16.22
CA GLN A 3 -14.85 -36.44 16.80
C GLN A 3 -14.47 -36.27 18.29
N ARG A 4 -14.02 -35.08 18.70
CA ARG A 4 -13.62 -34.80 20.09
C ARG A 4 -14.84 -34.67 21.01
N ALA A 5 -15.93 -34.08 20.49
CA ALA A 5 -17.21 -34.03 21.21
C ALA A 5 -17.80 -35.43 21.40
N GLN A 6 -17.72 -36.29 20.39
CA GLN A 6 -18.13 -37.70 20.49
C GLN A 6 -17.33 -38.48 21.55
N ILE A 7 -16.01 -38.26 21.63
CA ILE A 7 -15.16 -38.83 22.70
C ILE A 7 -15.71 -38.45 24.08
N VAL A 8 -16.05 -37.18 24.29
CA VAL A 8 -16.55 -36.68 25.58
C VAL A 8 -17.95 -37.22 25.88
N LEU A 9 -18.85 -37.26 24.90
CA LEU A 9 -20.22 -37.80 25.08
C LEU A 9 -20.22 -39.30 25.38
N LEU A 10 -19.40 -40.09 24.68
CA LEU A 10 -19.28 -41.53 24.94
C LEU A 10 -18.62 -41.80 26.30
N ALA A 11 -17.66 -40.97 26.72
CA ALA A 11 -17.10 -41.04 28.06
C ALA A 11 -18.13 -40.69 29.14
N ALA A 12 -19.00 -39.70 28.89
CA ALA A 12 -20.11 -39.35 29.79
C ALA A 12 -21.18 -40.45 29.86
N ALA A 13 -21.36 -41.22 28.78
CA ALA A 13 -22.22 -42.41 28.74
C ALA A 13 -21.59 -43.65 29.43
N GLY A 14 -20.41 -43.52 30.04
CA GLY A 14 -19.78 -44.57 30.85
C GLY A 14 -18.79 -45.47 30.09
N LEU A 15 -18.52 -45.23 28.81
CA LEU A 15 -17.60 -46.07 28.03
C LEU A 15 -16.14 -45.86 28.46
N GLN A 16 -15.37 -46.94 28.45
CA GLN A 16 -13.94 -46.92 28.69
C GLN A 16 -13.17 -46.41 27.47
N ASN A 17 -11.96 -45.88 27.69
CA ASN A 17 -11.12 -45.32 26.62
C ASN A 17 -10.81 -46.32 25.49
N LYS A 18 -10.80 -47.63 25.78
CA LYS A 18 -10.58 -48.68 24.78
C LYS A 18 -11.78 -48.82 23.84
N GLU A 19 -12.98 -48.85 24.39
CA GLU A 19 -14.24 -48.99 23.65
C GLU A 19 -14.50 -47.76 22.76
N ILE A 20 -14.26 -46.56 23.31
CA ILE A 20 -14.35 -45.31 22.54
C ILE A 20 -13.33 -45.27 21.39
N ALA A 21 -12.12 -45.75 21.64
CA ALA A 21 -11.05 -45.81 20.64
C ALA A 21 -11.41 -46.74 19.47
N GLU A 22 -11.95 -47.93 19.78
CA GLU A 22 -12.42 -48.90 18.78
C GLU A 22 -13.62 -48.35 17.99
N GLN A 23 -14.60 -47.75 18.68
CA GLN A 23 -15.82 -47.23 18.05
C GLN A 23 -15.56 -46.03 17.12
N LEU A 24 -14.61 -45.16 17.47
CA LEU A 24 -14.30 -43.94 16.71
C LEU A 24 -13.07 -44.08 15.79
N GLY A 25 -12.41 -45.25 15.78
CA GLY A 25 -11.21 -45.50 14.96
C GLY A 25 -10.02 -44.62 15.34
N VAL A 26 -9.86 -44.30 16.62
CA VAL A 26 -8.79 -43.42 17.14
C VAL A 26 -7.90 -44.13 18.15
N GLY A 27 -6.72 -43.59 18.42
CA GLY A 27 -5.82 -44.17 19.43
C GLY A 27 -6.32 -43.95 20.86
N ARG A 28 -6.21 -44.96 21.73
CA ARG A 28 -6.56 -44.87 23.18
C ARG A 28 -5.91 -43.68 23.89
N VAL A 29 -4.66 -43.36 23.56
CA VAL A 29 -3.93 -42.21 24.13
C VAL A 29 -4.54 -40.88 23.69
N GLN A 30 -5.05 -40.81 22.45
CA GLN A 30 -5.75 -39.64 21.94
C GLN A 30 -7.08 -39.44 22.69
N VAL A 31 -7.84 -40.51 22.95
CA VAL A 31 -9.06 -40.48 23.76
C VAL A 31 -8.78 -39.96 25.17
N ALA A 32 -7.78 -40.51 25.85
CA ALA A 32 -7.39 -40.09 27.19
C ALA A 32 -7.00 -38.60 27.24
N ARG A 33 -6.16 -38.15 26.30
CA ARG A 33 -5.72 -36.74 26.20
C ARG A 33 -6.89 -35.78 25.99
N TRP A 34 -7.87 -36.13 25.17
CA TRP A 34 -9.03 -35.27 24.95
C TRP A 34 -9.98 -35.23 26.15
N ARG A 35 -10.14 -36.35 26.86
CA ARG A 35 -10.91 -36.39 28.12
C ARG A 35 -10.27 -35.55 29.21
N GLU A 36 -8.96 -35.68 29.40
CA GLU A 36 -8.18 -34.89 30.36
C GLU A 36 -8.30 -33.40 30.05
N ARG A 37 -8.09 -32.99 28.79
CA ARG A 37 -8.27 -31.59 28.37
C ARG A 37 -9.69 -31.07 28.58
N PHE A 38 -10.71 -31.92 28.40
CA PHE A 38 -12.10 -31.54 28.68
C PHE A 38 -12.37 -31.36 30.17
N LEU A 39 -11.78 -32.20 31.03
CA LEU A 39 -11.90 -32.07 32.48
C LEU A 39 -11.24 -30.78 32.99
N GLU A 40 -10.11 -30.38 32.40
CA GLU A 40 -9.38 -29.18 32.80
C GLU A 40 -10.00 -27.88 32.26
N LEU A 41 -10.41 -27.86 30.99
CA LEU A 41 -10.74 -26.64 30.24
C LEU A 41 -12.18 -26.63 29.69
N GLY A 42 -12.98 -27.65 29.99
CA GLY A 42 -14.34 -27.80 29.49
C GLY A 42 -14.41 -27.85 27.96
N VAL A 43 -15.49 -27.29 27.40
CA VAL A 43 -15.74 -27.27 25.94
C VAL A 43 -14.61 -26.54 25.20
N ALA A 44 -14.06 -25.45 25.75
CA ALA A 44 -12.95 -24.71 25.16
C ALA A 44 -11.70 -25.59 24.96
N GLY A 45 -11.50 -26.57 25.85
CA GLY A 45 -10.40 -27.53 25.78
C GLY A 45 -10.42 -28.46 24.55
N ILE A 46 -11.59 -28.66 23.93
CA ILE A 46 -11.78 -29.58 22.80
C ILE A 46 -12.09 -28.87 21.48
N GLU A 47 -12.30 -27.56 21.48
CA GLU A 47 -12.60 -26.78 20.26
C GLU A 47 -11.45 -26.78 19.26
N ARG A 48 -10.22 -26.60 19.74
CA ARG A 48 -9.01 -26.49 18.91
C ARG A 48 -7.91 -27.41 19.40
N ASP A 49 -7.07 -27.85 18.47
CA ASP A 49 -5.81 -28.48 18.85
C ASP A 49 -4.93 -27.44 19.56
N LEU A 50 -4.04 -27.89 20.45
CA LEU A 50 -3.02 -27.00 20.99
C LEU A 50 -2.25 -26.37 19.83
N PRO A 51 -1.87 -25.07 19.92
CA PRO A 51 -1.00 -24.47 18.94
C PRO A 51 0.23 -25.37 18.78
N ARG A 52 0.48 -25.84 17.56
CA ARG A 52 1.75 -26.50 17.27
C ARG A 52 2.83 -25.49 17.61
N GLY A 53 3.78 -25.85 18.48
CA GLY A 53 4.85 -24.96 18.88
C GLY A 53 5.50 -24.37 17.64
N ALA A 54 5.34 -23.07 17.42
CA ALA A 54 6.03 -22.40 16.33
C ALA A 54 7.53 -22.51 16.64
N PRO A 55 8.38 -22.78 15.63
CA PRO A 55 9.82 -22.69 15.83
C PRO A 55 10.14 -21.31 16.44
N PRO A 56 11.10 -21.23 17.39
CA PRO A 56 11.47 -19.95 17.99
C PRO A 56 11.84 -18.96 16.89
N VAL A 57 11.43 -17.69 17.07
CA VAL A 57 11.74 -16.61 16.13
C VAL A 57 13.26 -16.48 16.06
N LYS A 58 13.85 -16.97 14.98
CA LYS A 58 15.32 -16.95 14.76
C LYS A 58 15.86 -15.56 14.42
N VAL A 59 15.02 -14.53 14.41
CA VAL A 59 15.36 -13.21 13.89
C VAL A 59 15.17 -12.18 14.99
N ASP A 60 16.20 -11.39 15.23
CA ASP A 60 16.08 -10.16 16.00
C ASP A 60 15.29 -9.13 15.17
N VAL A 61 13.98 -9.08 15.42
CA VAL A 61 13.06 -8.20 14.70
C VAL A 61 13.35 -6.73 15.02
N ALA A 62 13.75 -6.41 16.25
CA ALA A 62 14.06 -5.03 16.65
C ALA A 62 15.25 -4.52 15.84
N LYS A 63 16.33 -5.31 15.77
CA LYS A 63 17.50 -4.97 14.95
C LYS A 63 17.18 -4.90 13.46
N LEU A 64 16.30 -5.77 12.95
CA LEU A 64 15.84 -5.70 11.56
C LEU A 64 15.15 -4.36 11.27
N VAL A 65 14.24 -3.92 12.14
CA VAL A 65 13.51 -2.64 11.97
C VAL A 65 14.47 -1.45 12.08
N GLU A 66 15.37 -1.46 13.06
CA GLU A 66 16.37 -0.41 13.24
C GLU A 66 17.26 -0.27 12.01
N LEU A 67 17.89 -1.35 11.54
CA LEU A 67 18.74 -1.32 10.35
C LEU A 67 17.97 -0.84 9.13
N THR A 68 16.73 -1.30 8.97
CA THR A 68 15.88 -0.93 7.83
C THR A 68 15.57 0.57 7.81
N THR A 69 15.37 1.20 8.97
CA THR A 69 14.88 2.59 9.07
C THR A 69 15.97 3.63 9.28
N GLN A 70 17.10 3.25 9.87
CA GLN A 70 18.16 4.18 10.28
C GLN A 70 19.42 4.10 9.41
N THR A 71 19.54 3.10 8.54
CA THR A 71 20.78 2.85 7.79
C THR A 71 20.51 2.46 6.35
N ALA A 72 21.55 2.53 5.51
CA ALA A 72 21.59 1.94 4.19
C ALA A 72 22.82 1.04 4.05
N PRO A 73 22.76 -0.05 3.26
CA PRO A 73 23.92 -0.90 3.03
C PRO A 73 24.99 -0.17 2.21
N GLN A 74 26.24 -0.60 2.34
CA GLN A 74 27.35 -0.05 1.55
C GLN A 74 27.04 -0.10 0.05
N ALA A 75 27.32 1.02 -0.63
CA ALA A 75 27.12 1.21 -2.07
C ALA A 75 25.69 0.89 -2.57
N ALA A 76 24.67 1.15 -1.75
CA ALA A 76 23.27 1.05 -2.14
C ALA A 76 22.39 2.05 -1.38
N THR A 77 21.29 2.45 -1.99
CA THR A 77 20.39 3.47 -1.42
C THR A 77 19.42 2.90 -0.37
N HIS A 78 19.19 1.60 -0.38
CA HIS A 78 18.26 0.92 0.52
C HIS A 78 18.63 -0.56 0.69
N TRP A 79 18.11 -1.18 1.74
CA TRP A 79 18.29 -2.60 2.00
C TRP A 79 17.54 -3.47 0.98
N SER A 80 18.22 -4.49 0.45
CA SER A 80 17.57 -5.62 -0.21
C SER A 80 17.32 -6.73 0.81
N THR A 81 16.32 -7.58 0.54
CA THR A 81 16.02 -8.73 1.42
C THR A 81 17.21 -9.68 1.56
N ARG A 82 18.05 -9.79 0.52
CA ARG A 82 19.25 -10.64 0.51
C ARG A 82 20.35 -10.07 1.40
N LYS A 83 20.73 -8.80 1.19
CA LYS A 83 21.76 -8.13 2.01
C LYS A 83 21.37 -8.07 3.49
N MET A 84 20.10 -7.76 3.77
CA MET A 84 19.59 -7.77 5.14
C MET A 84 19.62 -9.18 5.75
N GLY A 85 19.30 -10.20 4.94
CA GLY A 85 19.37 -11.60 5.35
C GLY A 85 20.80 -12.05 5.68
N GLU A 86 21.78 -11.66 4.88
CA GLU A 86 23.21 -11.92 5.12
C GLU A 86 23.68 -11.30 6.44
N VAL A 87 23.32 -10.03 6.71
CA VAL A 87 23.70 -9.32 7.94
C VAL A 87 23.05 -9.93 9.19
N LEU A 88 21.80 -10.39 9.08
CA LEU A 88 21.03 -10.93 10.20
C LEU A 88 21.13 -12.47 10.33
N GLY A 89 21.81 -13.14 9.41
CA GLY A 89 21.93 -14.61 9.39
C GLY A 89 20.61 -15.34 9.09
N VAL A 90 19.71 -14.74 8.30
CA VAL A 90 18.36 -15.26 8.03
C VAL A 90 18.05 -15.28 6.54
N SER A 91 17.08 -16.10 6.13
CA SER A 91 16.69 -16.17 4.72
C SER A 91 16.05 -14.85 4.24
N ALA A 92 16.23 -14.53 2.96
CA ALA A 92 15.56 -13.38 2.33
C ALA A 92 14.02 -13.44 2.45
N SER A 93 13.44 -14.66 2.44
CA SER A 93 12.01 -14.88 2.67
C SER A 93 11.57 -14.50 4.09
N THR A 94 12.43 -14.71 5.08
CA THR A 94 12.18 -14.32 6.46
C THR A 94 12.20 -12.80 6.60
N VAL A 95 13.20 -12.12 6.02
CA VAL A 95 13.23 -10.65 5.98
C VAL A 95 11.98 -10.08 5.33
N MET A 96 11.59 -10.61 4.15
CA MET A 96 10.39 -10.19 3.44
C MET A 96 9.12 -10.31 4.30
N ARG A 97 8.95 -11.45 5.00
CA ARG A 97 7.80 -11.67 5.89
C ARG A 97 7.74 -10.64 7.01
N HIS A 98 8.88 -10.34 7.65
CA HIS A 98 8.94 -9.33 8.70
C HIS A 98 8.72 -7.92 8.16
N TRP A 99 9.31 -7.55 7.03
CA TRP A 99 9.01 -6.26 6.38
C TRP A 99 7.53 -6.10 6.06
N GLN A 100 6.87 -7.14 5.53
CA GLN A 100 5.43 -7.10 5.28
C GLN A 100 4.62 -6.94 6.56
N ALA A 101 4.94 -7.71 7.62
CA ALA A 101 4.26 -7.62 8.90
C ALA A 101 4.40 -6.24 9.57
N HIS A 102 5.52 -5.54 9.35
CA HIS A 102 5.79 -4.21 9.87
C HIS A 102 5.49 -3.06 8.89
N GLY A 103 4.95 -3.36 7.70
CA GLY A 103 4.67 -2.34 6.67
C GLY A 103 5.93 -1.64 6.11
N LEU A 104 7.11 -2.22 6.29
CA LEU A 104 8.38 -1.64 5.84
C LEU A 104 8.57 -1.86 4.33
N LYS A 105 8.83 -0.77 3.60
CA LYS A 105 9.06 -0.77 2.15
C LYS A 105 10.29 0.06 1.80
N PRO A 106 11.52 -0.46 2.01
CA PRO A 106 12.75 0.33 1.90
C PRO A 106 13.03 0.88 0.50
N HIS A 107 12.49 0.24 -0.52
CA HIS A 107 12.59 0.66 -1.93
C HIS A 107 11.62 1.79 -2.30
N ILE A 108 10.66 2.13 -1.42
CA ILE A 108 9.71 3.20 -1.67
C ILE A 108 10.21 4.47 -1.00
N VAL A 109 10.58 5.44 -1.81
CA VAL A 109 10.83 6.81 -1.38
C VAL A 109 9.58 7.62 -1.65
N ARG A 110 9.10 8.36 -0.65
CA ARG A 110 8.05 9.36 -0.83
C ARG A 110 8.66 10.73 -0.68
N GLY A 111 8.44 11.59 -1.69
CA GLY A 111 8.71 13.00 -1.54
C GLY A 111 7.71 13.61 -0.56
N PHE A 112 8.17 14.58 0.21
CA PHE A 112 7.30 15.41 1.04
C PHE A 112 7.72 16.86 0.87
N LYS A 113 6.76 17.77 0.98
CA LYS A 113 7.00 19.21 0.99
C LYS A 113 6.37 19.76 2.27
N VAL A 114 7.18 20.39 3.10
CA VAL A 114 6.71 21.10 4.30
C VAL A 114 6.89 22.59 4.06
N SER A 115 5.83 23.36 4.28
CA SER A 115 5.93 24.81 4.25
C SER A 115 6.64 25.30 5.52
N ARG A 116 7.52 26.30 5.37
CA ARG A 116 8.13 27.01 6.51
C ARG A 116 7.35 28.27 6.91
N ASP A 117 6.21 28.51 6.28
CA ASP A 117 5.35 29.64 6.59
C ASP A 117 4.77 29.49 8.00
N PRO A 118 5.02 30.42 8.93
CA PRO A 118 4.46 30.37 10.28
C PRO A 118 2.92 30.30 10.31
N GLN A 119 2.26 30.80 9.27
CA GLN A 119 0.80 30.81 9.12
C GLN A 119 0.29 29.68 8.22
N PHE A 120 1.11 28.67 7.91
CA PHE A 120 0.74 27.63 6.94
C PHE A 120 -0.58 26.93 7.28
N ALA A 121 -0.77 26.53 8.55
CA ALA A 121 -1.98 25.83 8.98
C ALA A 121 -3.23 26.68 8.74
N GLN A 122 -3.19 27.95 9.14
CA GLN A 122 -4.29 28.90 8.94
C GLN A 122 -4.60 29.10 7.45
N LYS A 123 -3.58 29.37 6.62
CA LYS A 123 -3.78 29.55 5.17
C LYS A 123 -4.30 28.29 4.49
N LEU A 124 -3.86 27.13 4.95
CA LEU A 124 -4.35 25.84 4.45
C LEU A 124 -5.83 25.67 4.80
N GLU A 125 -6.22 25.95 6.04
CA GLU A 125 -7.61 25.90 6.48
C GLU A 125 -8.49 26.86 5.68
N ASP A 126 -8.04 28.10 5.45
CA ASP A 126 -8.76 29.09 4.63
C ASP A 126 -9.00 28.57 3.19
N ILE A 127 -7.96 28.02 2.55
CA ILE A 127 -8.05 27.47 1.18
C ILE A 127 -8.95 26.22 1.13
N VAL A 128 -8.79 25.30 2.09
CA VAL A 128 -9.62 24.09 2.16
C VAL A 128 -11.07 24.46 2.44
N GLY A 129 -11.31 25.48 3.26
CA GLY A 129 -12.64 26.04 3.50
C GLY A 129 -13.32 26.47 2.21
N LEU A 130 -12.61 27.13 1.29
CA LEU A 130 -13.13 27.52 -0.02
C LEU A 130 -13.54 26.31 -0.89
N TYR A 131 -12.86 25.17 -0.75
CA TYR A 131 -13.21 23.96 -1.50
C TYR A 131 -14.39 23.21 -0.89
N MET A 132 -14.49 23.18 0.44
CA MET A 132 -15.52 22.42 1.15
C MET A 132 -16.84 23.18 1.25
N SER A 133 -16.80 24.51 1.38
CA SER A 133 -17.97 25.37 1.54
C SER A 133 -17.71 26.71 0.84
N PRO A 134 -17.68 26.75 -0.51
CA PRO A 134 -17.47 27.98 -1.23
C PRO A 134 -18.58 29.01 -0.94
N PRO A 135 -18.27 30.31 -0.93
CA PRO A 135 -19.27 31.36 -0.79
C PRO A 135 -20.35 31.28 -1.86
N GLU A 136 -21.53 31.83 -1.56
CA GLU A 136 -22.63 31.87 -2.52
C GLU A 136 -22.25 32.69 -3.75
N HIS A 137 -22.60 32.19 -4.94
CA HIS A 137 -22.22 32.75 -6.25
C HIS A 137 -20.70 32.84 -6.53
N ALA A 138 -19.86 32.21 -5.71
CA ALA A 138 -18.42 32.22 -5.91
C ALA A 138 -17.94 31.19 -6.94
N LEU A 139 -16.98 31.60 -7.75
CA LEU A 139 -16.25 30.71 -8.65
C LEU A 139 -14.89 30.36 -8.05
N VAL A 140 -14.68 29.08 -7.74
CA VAL A 140 -13.39 28.60 -7.21
C VAL A 140 -12.65 27.80 -8.29
N LEU A 141 -11.60 28.41 -8.83
CA LEU A 141 -10.73 27.81 -9.84
C LEU A 141 -9.37 27.42 -9.25
N CYS A 142 -8.97 26.17 -9.45
CA CYS A 142 -7.61 25.71 -9.18
C CYS A 142 -6.80 25.78 -10.48
N CYS A 143 -5.93 26.77 -10.60
CA CYS A 143 -5.10 26.98 -11.77
C CYS A 143 -3.70 26.38 -11.56
N ASP A 144 -3.25 25.58 -12.51
CA ASP A 144 -1.91 24.97 -12.49
C ASP A 144 -1.30 24.94 -13.89
N GLU A 145 0.01 24.74 -13.92
CA GLU A 145 0.83 24.70 -15.11
C GLU A 145 1.68 23.44 -15.14
N LYS A 146 1.58 22.71 -16.25
CA LYS A 146 2.50 21.63 -16.56
C LYS A 146 3.39 22.08 -17.70
N SER A 147 4.57 22.60 -17.36
CA SER A 147 5.59 22.99 -18.32
C SER A 147 6.36 21.77 -18.86
N GLN A 148 7.04 21.99 -19.99
CA GLN A 148 7.95 21.01 -20.61
C GLN A 148 7.32 19.63 -20.88
N VAL A 149 6.03 19.57 -21.19
CA VAL A 149 5.35 18.34 -21.61
C VAL A 149 5.97 17.90 -22.94
N GLN A 150 6.74 16.81 -22.89
CA GLN A 150 7.42 16.26 -24.06
C GLN A 150 6.47 15.37 -24.85
N ALA A 151 6.33 15.66 -26.15
CA ALA A 151 5.69 14.75 -27.08
C ALA A 151 6.73 13.74 -27.57
N LEU A 152 6.72 12.56 -26.95
CA LEU A 152 7.66 11.47 -27.22
C LEU A 152 6.92 10.30 -27.86
N ASP A 153 7.44 9.81 -28.98
CA ASP A 153 7.02 8.56 -29.57
C ASP A 153 8.15 7.53 -29.58
N ARG A 154 7.78 6.26 -29.57
CA ARG A 154 8.74 5.17 -29.74
C ARG A 154 9.09 5.03 -31.21
N THR A 155 10.36 4.76 -31.48
CA THR A 155 10.85 4.60 -32.86
C THR A 155 10.29 3.34 -33.51
N GLN A 156 9.98 2.31 -32.70
CA GLN A 156 9.32 1.08 -33.13
C GLN A 156 8.31 0.60 -32.08
N PRO A 157 7.26 -0.14 -32.48
CA PRO A 157 6.36 -0.78 -31.53
C PRO A 157 7.10 -1.77 -30.62
N GLY A 158 6.82 -1.72 -29.32
CA GLY A 158 7.28 -2.72 -28.36
C GLY A 158 6.59 -4.07 -28.58
N LEU A 159 7.30 -5.17 -28.34
CA LEU A 159 6.70 -6.50 -28.35
C LEU A 159 6.12 -6.82 -26.96
N PRO A 160 4.95 -7.47 -26.89
CA PRO A 160 4.36 -7.85 -25.61
C PRO A 160 5.21 -8.90 -24.87
N LEU A 161 5.02 -8.96 -23.55
CA LEU A 161 5.62 -9.99 -22.70
C LEU A 161 5.17 -11.39 -23.14
N LYS A 162 6.12 -12.34 -23.25
CA LYS A 162 5.80 -13.75 -23.52
C LYS A 162 6.69 -14.69 -22.69
N LYS A 163 6.29 -15.96 -22.53
CA LYS A 163 7.07 -16.93 -21.76
C LYS A 163 8.53 -16.97 -22.24
N GLY A 164 9.46 -16.70 -21.34
CA GLY A 164 10.91 -16.67 -21.63
C GLY A 164 11.42 -15.40 -22.32
N ARG A 165 10.58 -14.38 -22.58
CA ARG A 165 11.04 -13.07 -23.08
C ARG A 165 10.29 -11.91 -22.43
N ALA A 166 11.06 -10.95 -21.91
CA ALA A 166 10.52 -9.69 -21.39
C ALA A 166 9.79 -8.88 -22.47
N GLN A 167 8.90 -7.98 -22.05
CA GLN A 167 8.38 -6.93 -22.92
C GLN A 167 9.57 -6.12 -23.48
N THR A 168 9.50 -5.74 -24.75
CA THR A 168 10.54 -4.90 -25.36
C THR A 168 10.07 -3.46 -25.49
N MET A 169 11.00 -2.52 -25.31
CA MET A 169 10.81 -1.11 -25.58
C MET A 169 12.10 -0.58 -26.21
N THR A 170 11.98 0.23 -27.26
CA THR A 170 13.14 0.89 -27.86
C THR A 170 13.74 1.91 -26.90
N HIS A 171 15.07 1.94 -26.81
CA HIS A 171 15.79 2.91 -25.99
C HIS A 171 15.77 4.31 -26.63
N ASP A 172 15.74 4.36 -27.96
CA ASP A 172 15.58 5.53 -28.79
C ASP A 172 14.12 5.97 -28.89
N TYR A 173 13.93 7.29 -28.97
CA TYR A 173 12.64 7.96 -29.05
C TYR A 173 12.67 9.08 -30.10
N LYS A 174 11.53 9.35 -30.72
CA LYS A 174 11.33 10.53 -31.58
C LYS A 174 10.79 11.66 -30.74
N ARG A 175 11.44 12.83 -30.84
CA ARG A 175 11.06 14.04 -30.11
C ARG A 175 10.28 14.97 -31.05
N HIS A 176 9.03 15.24 -30.71
CA HIS A 176 8.14 16.14 -31.47
C HIS A 176 8.08 17.56 -30.86
N GLY A 177 9.00 17.86 -29.94
CA GLY A 177 9.07 19.12 -29.22
C GLY A 177 8.52 19.03 -27.79
N THR A 178 8.30 20.20 -27.21
CA THR A 178 7.75 20.38 -25.87
C THR A 178 6.61 21.38 -25.91
N THR A 179 5.58 21.18 -25.11
CA THR A 179 4.52 22.16 -24.89
C THR A 179 4.37 22.46 -23.39
N THR A 180 3.69 23.56 -23.09
CA THR A 180 3.27 23.91 -21.72
C THR A 180 1.75 23.91 -21.69
N LEU A 181 1.17 23.11 -20.80
CA LEU A 181 -0.25 23.10 -20.54
C LEU A 181 -0.56 24.03 -19.36
N PHE A 182 -1.42 25.01 -19.59
CA PHE A 182 -2.10 25.73 -18.51
C PHE A 182 -3.50 25.17 -18.35
N ALA A 183 -3.93 24.94 -17.12
CA ALA A 183 -5.25 24.39 -16.83
C ALA A 183 -5.87 25.07 -15.61
N ALA A 184 -7.18 25.27 -15.65
CA ALA A 184 -7.99 25.77 -14.56
C ALA A 184 -9.13 24.78 -14.33
N LEU A 185 -9.15 24.17 -13.16
CA LEU A 185 -10.20 23.25 -12.72
C LEU A 185 -11.22 24.03 -11.91
N ASN A 186 -12.48 24.00 -12.33
CA ASN A 186 -13.59 24.39 -11.48
C ASN A 186 -13.82 23.30 -10.43
N VAL A 187 -13.60 23.64 -9.17
CA VAL A 187 -13.63 22.68 -8.05
C VAL A 187 -15.04 22.13 -7.81
N LEU A 188 -16.07 22.90 -8.17
CA LEU A 188 -17.47 22.55 -7.89
C LEU A 188 -18.04 21.52 -8.85
N ASP A 189 -17.77 21.65 -10.15
CA ASP A 189 -18.39 20.82 -11.19
C ASP A 189 -17.37 19.97 -11.99
N GLY A 190 -16.08 20.15 -11.75
CA GLY A 190 -15.01 19.41 -12.40
C GLY A 190 -14.69 19.86 -13.83
N GLN A 191 -15.27 20.96 -14.31
CA GLN A 191 -14.95 21.49 -15.63
C GLN A 191 -13.51 22.00 -15.69
N ILE A 192 -12.83 21.76 -16.83
CA ILE A 192 -11.44 22.16 -17.04
C ILE A 192 -11.34 23.10 -18.23
N ILE A 193 -10.82 24.31 -17.97
CA ILE A 193 -10.41 25.25 -19.02
C ILE A 193 -8.90 25.04 -19.23
N GLY A 194 -8.52 24.49 -20.38
CA GLY A 194 -7.12 24.20 -20.70
C GLY A 194 -6.59 24.97 -21.91
N GLN A 195 -5.31 25.31 -21.93
CA GLN A 195 -4.63 25.88 -23.10
C GLN A 195 -3.18 25.42 -23.19
N CYS A 196 -2.80 24.86 -24.34
CA CYS A 196 -1.40 24.58 -24.64
C CYS A 196 -0.71 25.83 -25.21
N GLN A 197 0.52 26.09 -24.78
CA GLN A 197 1.36 27.20 -25.21
C GLN A 197 2.77 26.70 -25.57
N GLN A 198 3.44 27.42 -26.46
CA GLN A 198 4.81 27.10 -26.88
C GLN A 198 5.86 27.50 -25.84
N ARG A 199 5.56 28.46 -24.98
CA ARG A 199 6.47 28.99 -23.97
C ARG A 199 5.80 29.03 -22.61
N HIS A 200 6.63 28.95 -21.57
CA HIS A 200 6.23 29.10 -20.18
C HIS A 200 6.70 30.48 -19.69
N THR A 201 5.95 31.53 -20.03
CA THR A 201 6.23 32.90 -19.56
C THR A 201 4.98 33.56 -19.01
N HIS A 202 5.14 34.64 -18.26
CA HIS A 202 4.03 35.43 -17.74
C HIS A 202 3.10 35.97 -18.86
N THR A 203 3.62 36.19 -20.07
CA THR A 203 2.81 36.63 -21.22
C THR A 203 1.81 35.55 -21.64
N GLU A 204 2.25 34.30 -21.71
CA GLU A 204 1.38 33.16 -22.01
C GLU A 204 0.41 32.88 -20.86
N TRP A 205 0.84 33.07 -19.61
CA TRP A 205 -0.03 32.98 -18.45
C TRP A 205 -1.15 34.03 -18.47
N LEU A 206 -0.84 35.30 -18.76
CA LEU A 206 -1.85 36.35 -18.89
C LEU A 206 -2.85 36.07 -20.02
N LYS A 207 -2.40 35.50 -21.14
CA LYS A 207 -3.31 35.03 -22.21
C LYS A 207 -4.26 33.95 -21.71
N PHE A 208 -3.78 33.04 -20.87
CA PHE A 208 -4.59 32.00 -20.24
C PHE A 208 -5.59 32.58 -19.23
N LEU A 209 -5.19 33.51 -18.36
CA LEU A 209 -6.11 34.18 -17.44
C LEU A 209 -7.23 34.94 -18.19
N ARG A 210 -6.92 35.61 -19.30
CA ARG A 210 -7.93 36.22 -20.18
C ARG A 210 -8.83 35.20 -20.88
N LYS A 211 -8.36 33.96 -21.08
CA LYS A 211 -9.19 32.87 -21.59
C LYS A 211 -10.19 32.44 -20.52
N ILE A 212 -9.72 32.23 -19.29
CA ILE A 212 -10.58 31.92 -18.14
C ILE A 212 -11.69 32.97 -18.03
N ASP A 213 -11.33 34.25 -17.92
CA ASP A 213 -12.29 35.36 -17.77
C ASP A 213 -13.38 35.38 -18.86
N ARG A 214 -13.04 35.03 -20.10
CA ARG A 214 -14.01 34.95 -21.21
C ARG A 214 -14.90 33.72 -21.17
N GLU A 215 -14.40 32.61 -20.63
CA GLU A 215 -15.12 31.32 -20.58
C GLU A 215 -15.91 31.15 -19.29
N THR A 216 -15.68 32.00 -18.28
CA THR A 216 -16.41 31.99 -17.02
C THR A 216 -17.69 32.86 -17.06
N PRO A 217 -18.80 32.42 -16.44
CA PRO A 217 -20.03 33.21 -16.35
C PRO A 217 -19.80 34.54 -15.61
N LYS A 218 -20.37 35.64 -16.12
CA LYS A 218 -20.20 37.00 -15.57
C LYS A 218 -21.02 37.27 -14.30
N ASP A 219 -22.01 36.41 -14.03
CA ASP A 219 -22.91 36.45 -12.89
C ASP A 219 -22.36 35.74 -11.65
N LYS A 220 -21.20 35.08 -11.77
CA LYS A 220 -20.48 34.43 -10.69
C LYS A 220 -19.21 35.23 -10.39
N THR A 221 -18.99 35.58 -9.12
CA THR A 221 -17.86 36.45 -8.70
C THR A 221 -16.96 35.71 -7.72
#